data_AF-A0A5C8CA79-F1
#
_entry.id   AF-A0A5C8CA79-F1
#
_cell.length_a   1.000
_cell.length_b   1.000
_cell.length_c   1.000
_cell.angle_alpha   90.00
_cell.angle_beta   90.00
_cell.angle_gamma   90.00
#
_symmetry.space_group_name_H-M   'P 1'
#
loop_
_entity.id
_entity.type
_entity.pdbx_description
1 polymer ?
#
loop_
_entity_poly.entity_id
_entity_poly.type
_entity_poly.pdbx_seq_one_letter_code
_entity_poly.pdbx_strand_id
1 'polypeptide(L)'
;MMIADQDISHIQQELEQMSNPDAFIVKYHKESNTEIQYLVILAYWRKIQEEQDQLIQLKRFISQYHTHKDMRIKRLIMFAIASLLRYQEDELLPYLKNDLCNELIKLGQNFTEQHDADMSLALCEAYEFKVQHLDEHDVFKAEYFYHRMMRLSKNLTGMAHLHYKFAAWTAQIKLAIQQQEDVEQQVEDFFNDFPIHTKLEIYAYFLDMFQAFLGYTSFNAHDHKFQQRLDFLERLIETEKFNQIINQSAKLNGINEILQYLTYLFWVGQRFGKSDVFALQYFRVTNQPIAQLLDDNFRFYISDDIDLNLFNQYMSEHYDKFVSLQKYRTLFGVQRKSIILSSTQSI
;
A
#
# COMPACT_ATOMS: atom_id res chain seq x y z
N MET A 1 40.25 25.80 -10.26
CA MET A 1 40.25 26.18 -11.69
C MET A 1 38.78 26.35 -12.07
N MET A 2 38.36 27.52 -12.57
CA MET A 2 36.99 27.67 -13.08
C MET A 2 36.91 26.91 -14.41
N ILE A 3 36.17 25.80 -14.41
CA ILE A 3 35.85 25.06 -15.62
C ILE A 3 34.90 25.94 -16.43
N ALA A 4 35.18 26.15 -17.71
CA ALA A 4 34.35 27.00 -18.56
C ALA A 4 33.01 26.33 -18.85
N ASP A 5 31.94 27.10 -19.02
CA ASP A 5 30.58 26.56 -19.30
C ASP A 5 30.55 25.64 -20.53
N GLN A 6 31.47 25.85 -21.49
CA GLN A 6 31.64 25.00 -22.68
C GLN A 6 32.11 23.56 -22.34
N ASP A 7 32.93 23.40 -21.29
CA ASP A 7 33.41 22.09 -20.87
C ASP A 7 32.28 21.29 -20.19
N ILE A 8 31.37 21.96 -19.48
CA ILE A 8 30.22 21.33 -18.82
C ILE A 8 29.25 20.76 -19.86
N SER A 9 28.93 21.50 -20.92
CA SER A 9 28.05 21.00 -21.99
C SER A 9 28.64 19.77 -22.69
N HIS A 10 29.96 19.73 -22.88
CA HIS A 10 30.62 18.53 -23.41
C HIS A 10 30.48 17.33 -22.45
N ILE A 11 30.67 17.54 -21.14
CA ILE A 11 30.53 16.47 -20.14
C ILE A 11 29.08 15.95 -20.07
N GLN A 12 28.08 16.83 -20.22
CA GLN A 12 26.67 16.44 -20.30
C GLN A 12 26.40 15.55 -21.52
N GLN A 13 26.90 15.91 -22.70
CA GLN A 13 26.77 15.09 -23.91
C GLN A 13 27.48 13.73 -23.76
N GLU A 14 28.64 13.69 -23.11
CA GLU A 14 29.32 12.43 -22.80
C GLU A 14 28.46 11.53 -21.90
N LEU A 15 27.75 12.09 -20.91
CA LEU A 15 26.85 11.32 -20.04
C LEU A 15 25.63 10.78 -20.79
N GLU A 16 25.07 11.55 -21.72
CA GLU A 16 23.91 11.13 -22.54
C GLU A 16 24.25 9.97 -23.47
N GLN A 17 25.47 9.96 -24.03
CA GLN A 17 25.94 8.94 -24.96
C GLN A 17 26.70 7.79 -24.28
N MET A 18 26.77 7.81 -22.95
CA MET A 18 27.60 6.92 -22.17
C MET A 18 27.10 5.46 -22.25
N SER A 19 27.99 4.56 -22.65
CA SER A 19 27.77 3.09 -22.60
C SER A 19 28.44 2.40 -21.41
N ASN A 20 29.37 3.07 -20.74
CA ASN A 20 30.08 2.54 -19.58
C ASN A 20 30.09 3.57 -18.42
N PRO A 21 29.20 3.41 -17.42
CA PRO A 21 29.12 4.28 -16.25
C PRO A 21 30.44 4.43 -15.47
N ASP A 22 31.21 3.35 -15.33
CA ASP A 22 32.43 3.35 -14.52
C ASP A 22 33.53 4.23 -15.12
N ALA A 23 33.69 4.18 -16.44
CA ALA A 23 34.67 5.01 -17.13
C ALA A 23 34.38 6.51 -16.93
N PHE A 24 33.09 6.90 -17.00
CA PHE A 24 32.67 8.27 -16.78
C PHE A 24 32.89 8.73 -15.34
N ILE A 25 32.50 7.90 -14.36
CA ILE A 25 32.66 8.20 -12.94
C ILE A 25 34.16 8.38 -12.59
N VAL A 26 35.02 7.44 -13.02
CA VAL A 26 36.46 7.53 -12.75
C VAL A 26 37.08 8.79 -13.36
N LYS A 27 36.65 9.16 -14.57
CA LYS A 27 37.15 10.35 -15.29
C LYS A 27 36.84 11.65 -14.53
N TYR A 28 35.65 11.78 -13.93
CA TYR A 28 35.16 13.06 -13.41
C TYR A 28 34.98 13.15 -11.89
N HIS A 29 35.09 12.06 -11.12
CA HIS A 29 34.81 12.07 -9.66
C HIS A 29 35.70 13.00 -8.82
N LYS A 30 36.88 13.40 -9.33
CA LYS A 30 37.80 14.31 -8.61
C LYS A 30 37.45 15.78 -8.82
N GLU A 31 36.56 16.09 -9.75
CA GLU A 31 36.17 17.46 -10.03
C GLU A 31 35.36 18.05 -8.87
N SER A 32 35.67 19.31 -8.54
CA SER A 32 35.02 20.04 -7.44
C SER A 32 33.84 20.90 -7.91
N ASN A 33 33.63 21.01 -9.22
CA ASN A 33 32.51 21.75 -9.80
C ASN A 33 31.19 21.02 -9.50
N THR A 34 30.23 21.73 -8.89
CA THR A 34 28.92 21.18 -8.50
C THR A 34 28.16 20.53 -9.64
N GLU A 35 28.23 21.09 -10.85
CA GLU A 35 27.54 20.56 -12.03
C GLU A 35 28.14 19.22 -12.45
N ILE A 36 29.48 19.13 -12.48
CA ILE A 36 30.17 17.89 -12.80
C ILE A 36 29.93 16.84 -11.71
N GLN A 37 29.94 17.23 -10.43
CA GLN A 37 29.60 16.32 -9.34
C GLN A 37 28.18 15.78 -9.47
N TYR A 38 27.21 16.62 -9.85
CA TYR A 38 25.85 16.17 -10.14
C TYR A 38 25.82 15.13 -11.28
N LEU A 39 26.52 15.38 -12.39
CA LEU A 39 26.58 14.45 -13.52
C LEU A 39 27.25 13.11 -13.15
N VAL A 40 28.31 13.14 -12.33
CA VAL A 40 28.96 11.93 -11.80
C VAL A 40 28.00 11.15 -10.91
N ILE A 41 27.27 11.82 -10.02
CA ILE A 41 26.30 11.18 -9.12
C ILE A 41 25.12 10.61 -9.93
N LEU A 42 24.69 11.30 -11.00
CA LEU A 42 23.68 10.80 -11.92
C LEU A 42 24.15 9.55 -12.69
N ALA A 43 25.42 9.51 -13.12
CA ALA A 43 26.01 8.32 -13.72
C ALA A 43 26.05 7.14 -12.73
N TYR A 44 26.42 7.41 -11.48
CA TYR A 44 26.41 6.39 -10.41
C TYR A 44 25.00 5.88 -10.15
N TRP A 45 23.99 6.76 -10.13
CA TRP A 45 22.59 6.37 -10.01
C TRP A 45 22.13 5.46 -11.15
N ARG A 46 22.42 5.81 -12.41
CA ARG A 46 22.10 4.95 -13.57
C ARG A 46 22.75 3.57 -13.45
N LYS A 47 24.01 3.52 -13.01
CA LYS A 47 24.72 2.26 -12.78
C LYS A 47 23.99 1.36 -11.77
N ILE A 48 23.53 1.90 -10.64
CA ILE A 48 22.79 1.13 -9.63
C ILE A 48 21.54 0.47 -10.22
N GLN A 49 20.84 1.17 -11.11
CA GLN A 49 19.61 0.66 -11.72
C GLN A 49 19.85 -0.53 -12.68
N GLU A 50 21.08 -0.71 -13.16
CA GLU A 50 21.47 -1.77 -14.10
C GLU A 50 22.14 -2.97 -13.42
N GLU A 51 22.58 -2.84 -12.17
CA GLU A 51 23.27 -3.93 -11.45
C GLU A 51 22.32 -4.96 -10.86
N GLN A 52 22.82 -6.19 -10.62
CA GLN A 52 22.08 -7.24 -9.90
C GLN A 52 22.09 -7.01 -8.37
N ASP A 53 23.17 -6.45 -7.82
CA ASP A 53 23.36 -6.19 -6.38
C ASP A 53 22.84 -4.81 -5.94
N GLN A 54 21.67 -4.39 -6.46
CA GLN A 54 21.15 -3.02 -6.27
C GLN A 54 21.09 -2.60 -4.80
N LEU A 55 20.74 -3.53 -3.90
CA LEU A 55 20.59 -3.25 -2.47
C LEU A 55 21.86 -2.65 -1.82
N ILE A 56 22.99 -3.32 -2.02
CA ILE A 56 24.26 -2.92 -1.39
C ILE A 56 24.68 -1.56 -1.93
N GLN A 57 24.47 -1.34 -3.22
CA GLN A 57 24.82 -0.07 -3.85
C GLN A 57 23.89 1.07 -3.45
N LEU A 58 22.58 0.83 -3.29
CA LEU A 58 21.64 1.81 -2.78
C LEU A 58 22.05 2.30 -1.38
N LYS A 59 22.36 1.36 -0.46
CA LYS A 59 22.83 1.71 0.89
C LYS A 59 24.13 2.52 0.86
N ARG A 60 25.08 2.15 0.00
CA ARG A 60 26.34 2.89 -0.18
C ARG A 60 26.10 4.29 -0.75
N PHE A 61 25.25 4.41 -1.77
CA PHE A 61 24.91 5.67 -2.40
C PHE A 61 24.28 6.65 -1.41
N ILE A 62 23.28 6.20 -0.66
CA ILE A 62 22.62 7.03 0.36
C ILE A 62 23.65 7.46 1.41
N SER A 63 24.43 6.53 1.96
CA SER A 63 25.46 6.84 2.96
C SER A 63 26.49 7.87 2.44
N GLN A 64 26.94 7.70 1.20
CA GLN A 64 27.95 8.58 0.59
C GLN A 64 27.43 9.99 0.34
N TYR A 65 26.15 10.17 -0.03
CA TYR A 65 25.65 11.45 -0.53
C TYR A 65 24.61 12.13 0.36
N HIS A 66 24.09 11.51 1.43
CA HIS A 66 22.98 12.05 2.24
C HIS A 66 23.18 13.48 2.79
N THR A 67 24.43 13.93 3.00
CA THR A 67 24.74 15.28 3.50
C THR A 67 24.90 16.34 2.41
N HIS A 68 24.69 15.98 1.14
CA HIS A 68 24.92 16.88 0.01
C HIS A 68 23.95 18.08 0.04
N LYS A 69 24.41 19.27 -0.39
CA LYS A 69 23.62 20.51 -0.34
C LYS A 69 22.80 20.79 -1.60
N ASP A 70 23.32 20.41 -2.78
CA ASP A 70 22.62 20.60 -4.07
C ASP A 70 21.29 19.82 -4.11
N MET A 71 20.22 20.51 -4.49
CA MET A 71 18.87 19.97 -4.54
C MET A 71 18.70 18.86 -5.57
N ARG A 72 19.36 18.93 -6.72
CA ARG A 72 19.26 17.87 -7.75
C ARG A 72 19.88 16.57 -7.26
N ILE A 73 20.94 16.66 -6.47
CA ILE A 73 21.58 15.51 -5.82
C ILE A 73 20.69 14.97 -4.69
N LYS A 74 20.11 15.84 -3.85
CA LYS A 74 19.11 15.43 -2.85
C LYS A 74 17.95 14.67 -3.46
N ARG A 75 17.47 15.08 -4.63
CA ARG A 75 16.43 14.38 -5.38
C ARG A 75 16.85 12.95 -5.76
N LEU A 76 18.08 12.76 -6.25
CA LEU A 76 18.61 11.42 -6.53
C LEU A 76 18.71 10.54 -5.27
N ILE A 77 19.11 11.13 -4.14
CA ILE A 77 19.15 10.43 -2.85
C ILE A 77 17.74 10.01 -2.41
N MET A 78 16.74 10.87 -2.58
CA MET A 78 15.35 10.53 -2.28
C MET A 78 14.85 9.36 -3.15
N PHE A 79 15.17 9.34 -4.45
CA PHE A 79 14.86 8.19 -5.31
C PHE A 79 15.54 6.92 -4.81
N ALA A 80 16.79 7.00 -4.40
CA ALA A 80 17.51 5.85 -3.84
C ALA A 80 16.86 5.33 -2.54
N ILE A 81 16.42 6.22 -1.65
CA ILE A 81 15.71 5.84 -0.43
C ILE A 81 14.37 5.16 -0.77
N ALA A 82 13.59 5.73 -1.70
CA ALA A 82 12.33 5.14 -2.14
C ALA A 82 12.53 3.75 -2.77
N SER A 83 13.53 3.59 -3.65
CA SER A 83 13.89 2.29 -4.21
C SER A 83 14.29 1.28 -3.13
N LEU A 84 15.05 1.70 -2.12
CA LEU A 84 15.45 0.83 -1.01
C LEU A 84 14.25 0.40 -0.16
N LEU A 85 13.29 1.29 0.09
CA LEU A 85 12.06 0.99 0.83
C LEU A 85 11.18 -0.04 0.09
N ARG A 86 11.11 0.02 -1.25
CA ARG A 86 10.33 -0.91 -2.08
C ARG A 86 11.00 -2.28 -2.28
N TYR A 87 12.33 -2.34 -2.29
CA TYR A 87 13.07 -3.59 -2.52
C TYR A 87 13.05 -4.56 -1.32
N GLN A 88 12.77 -4.08 -0.11
CA GLN A 88 12.85 -4.87 1.12
C GLN A 88 11.67 -4.61 2.05
N GLU A 89 10.44 -4.77 1.57
CA GLU A 89 9.27 -4.61 2.44
C GLU A 89 9.30 -5.58 3.63
N ASP A 90 9.81 -6.81 3.42
CA ASP A 90 9.86 -7.88 4.43
C ASP A 90 11.24 -8.05 5.13
N GLU A 91 12.32 -7.49 4.57
CA GLU A 91 13.70 -7.73 5.05
C GLU A 91 14.33 -6.57 5.83
N LEU A 92 13.76 -5.36 5.75
CA LEU A 92 14.26 -4.23 6.52
C LEU A 92 13.77 -4.31 7.97
N LEU A 93 14.72 -4.22 8.90
CA LEU A 93 14.38 -4.06 10.31
C LEU A 93 13.49 -2.81 10.49
N PRO A 94 12.38 -2.88 11.25
CA PRO A 94 11.41 -1.78 11.34
C PRO A 94 12.01 -0.41 11.71
N TYR A 95 13.03 -0.38 12.57
CA TYR A 95 13.71 0.87 12.94
C TYR A 95 14.45 1.51 11.76
N LEU A 96 15.06 0.70 10.89
CA LEU A 96 15.80 1.19 9.73
C LEU A 96 14.84 1.72 8.65
N LYS A 97 13.68 1.05 8.47
CA LYS A 97 12.59 1.54 7.61
C LYS A 97 12.08 2.90 8.11
N ASN A 98 11.89 3.05 9.42
CA ASN A 98 11.49 4.31 10.05
C ASN A 98 12.51 5.44 9.86
N ASP A 99 13.80 5.17 9.99
CA ASP A 99 14.86 6.16 9.77
C ASP A 99 14.92 6.62 8.31
N LEU A 100 14.78 5.68 7.37
CA LEU A 100 14.72 5.99 5.94
C LEU A 100 13.49 6.85 5.60
N CYS A 101 12.31 6.54 6.16
CA CYS A 101 11.11 7.36 5.99
C CYS A 101 11.29 8.76 6.60
N ASN A 102 11.92 8.88 7.77
CA ASN A 102 12.25 10.18 8.37
C ASN A 102 13.15 11.02 7.45
N GLU A 103 14.21 10.41 6.92
CA GLU A 103 15.15 11.10 6.05
C GLU A 103 14.48 11.51 4.72
N LEU A 104 13.64 10.63 4.14
CA LEU A 104 12.87 10.95 2.94
C LEU A 104 11.92 12.13 3.18
N ILE A 105 11.18 12.13 4.29
CA ILE A 105 10.29 13.22 4.69
C ILE A 105 11.06 14.53 4.85
N LYS A 106 12.20 14.49 5.54
CA LYS A 106 13.06 15.66 5.79
C LYS A 106 13.64 16.23 4.50
N LEU A 107 14.17 15.37 3.62
CA LEU A 107 14.69 15.80 2.32
C LEU A 107 13.56 16.39 1.45
N GLY A 108 12.40 15.72 1.45
CA GLY A 108 11.26 16.07 0.63
C GLY A 108 10.57 17.38 1.02
N GLN A 109 10.73 17.89 2.24
CA GLN A 109 10.19 19.19 2.65
C GLN A 109 10.52 20.31 1.64
N ASN A 110 11.70 20.26 1.03
CA ASN A 110 12.18 21.25 0.08
C ASN A 110 11.66 21.07 -1.36
N PHE A 111 11.01 19.93 -1.68
CA PHE A 111 10.51 19.60 -3.03
C PHE A 111 8.99 19.67 -3.14
N THR A 112 8.28 19.83 -2.02
CA THR A 112 6.81 19.89 -1.97
C THR A 112 6.18 21.04 -2.77
N GLU A 113 6.98 22.01 -3.21
CA GLU A 113 6.56 23.17 -4.00
C GLU A 113 6.84 23.01 -5.51
N GLN A 114 7.58 21.97 -5.94
CA GLN A 114 8.08 21.84 -7.31
C GLN A 114 7.28 20.89 -8.22
N HIS A 115 6.10 20.44 -7.79
CA HIS A 115 5.18 19.58 -8.57
C HIS A 115 5.79 18.28 -9.16
N ASP A 116 6.79 17.71 -8.48
CA ASP A 116 7.40 16.45 -8.91
C ASP A 116 6.56 15.24 -8.46
N ALA A 117 5.89 14.58 -9.40
CA ALA A 117 4.98 13.47 -9.13
C ALA A 117 5.69 12.24 -8.54
N ASP A 118 6.92 11.94 -8.93
CA ASP A 118 7.63 10.75 -8.46
C ASP A 118 8.16 10.94 -7.04
N MET A 119 8.71 12.12 -6.74
CA MET A 119 9.04 12.53 -5.37
C MET A 119 7.82 12.55 -4.48
N SER A 120 6.70 12.94 -5.07
CA SER A 120 5.46 12.98 -4.37
C SER A 120 5.02 11.56 -3.96
N LEU A 121 5.01 10.60 -4.89
CA LEU A 121 4.67 9.21 -4.57
C LEU A 121 5.58 8.64 -3.46
N ALA A 122 6.89 8.88 -3.53
CA ALA A 122 7.84 8.43 -2.51
C ALA A 122 7.53 9.02 -1.12
N LEU A 123 7.15 10.29 -1.03
CA LEU A 123 6.73 10.91 0.22
C LEU A 123 5.43 10.32 0.77
N CYS A 124 4.48 9.98 -0.10
CA CYS A 124 3.25 9.30 0.28
C CYS A 124 3.55 7.95 0.95
N GLU A 125 4.38 7.12 0.32
CA GLU A 125 4.81 5.81 0.86
C GLU A 125 5.50 5.96 2.23
N ALA A 126 6.32 7.01 2.42
CA ALA A 126 6.92 7.26 3.72
C ALA A 126 5.90 7.72 4.78
N TYR A 127 4.98 8.63 4.47
CA TYR A 127 3.95 9.03 5.42
C TYR A 127 3.00 7.87 5.75
N GLU A 128 2.68 7.03 4.77
CA GLU A 128 1.88 5.82 4.95
C GLU A 128 2.56 4.84 5.92
N PHE A 129 3.84 4.51 5.68
CA PHE A 129 4.61 3.70 6.62
C PHE A 129 4.58 4.31 8.03
N LYS A 130 4.76 5.63 8.13
CA LYS A 130 4.76 6.32 9.41
C LYS A 130 3.42 6.21 10.12
N VAL A 131 2.31 6.33 9.39
CA VAL A 131 0.95 6.17 9.90
C VAL A 131 0.69 4.74 10.37
N GLN A 132 1.14 3.73 9.61
CA GLN A 132 1.01 2.32 9.99
C GLN A 132 1.77 1.98 11.29
N HIS A 133 2.82 2.73 11.61
CA HIS A 133 3.70 2.49 12.75
C HIS A 133 3.64 3.63 13.79
N LEU A 134 2.56 4.41 13.78
CA LEU A 134 2.31 5.36 14.86
C LEU A 134 2.05 4.59 16.15
N ASP A 135 2.64 5.07 17.23
CA ASP A 135 2.23 4.68 18.57
C ASP A 135 0.74 5.02 18.74
N GLU A 136 -0.02 4.14 19.39
CA GLU A 136 -1.49 4.22 19.50
C GLU A 136 -1.98 5.50 20.22
N HIS A 137 -1.05 6.24 20.82
CA HIS A 137 -1.30 7.46 21.56
C HIS A 137 -0.82 8.75 20.86
N ASP A 138 -0.22 8.66 19.67
CA ASP A 138 0.36 9.83 18.99
C ASP A 138 -0.58 10.48 17.97
N VAL A 139 -1.73 10.92 18.49
CA VAL A 139 -2.79 11.63 17.77
C VAL A 139 -2.26 12.82 16.97
N PHE A 140 -1.39 13.63 17.59
CA PHE A 140 -0.86 14.85 16.97
C PHE A 140 -0.04 14.54 15.71
N LYS A 141 0.78 13.48 15.73
CA LYS A 141 1.53 13.08 14.53
C LYS A 141 0.61 12.54 13.44
N ALA A 142 -0.45 11.80 13.79
CA ALA A 142 -1.44 11.34 12.82
C ALA A 142 -2.13 12.50 12.11
N GLU A 143 -2.63 13.49 12.86
CA GLU A 143 -3.23 14.72 12.32
C GLU A 143 -2.23 15.49 11.45
N TYR A 144 -0.99 15.63 11.91
CA TYR A 144 0.07 16.27 11.16
C TYR A 144 0.31 15.56 9.80
N PHE A 145 0.40 14.23 9.79
CA PHE A 145 0.58 13.46 8.56
C PHE A 145 -0.63 13.58 7.62
N TYR A 146 -1.84 13.48 8.15
CA TYR A 146 -3.07 13.69 7.39
C TYR A 146 -3.08 15.05 6.68
N HIS A 147 -2.92 16.14 7.44
CA HIS A 147 -2.93 17.48 6.87
C HIS A 147 -1.78 17.71 5.90
N ARG A 148 -0.61 17.11 6.16
CA ARG A 148 0.53 17.20 5.26
C ARG A 148 0.25 16.50 3.93
N MET A 149 -0.27 15.27 3.95
CA MET A 149 -0.66 14.53 2.74
C MET A 149 -1.79 15.22 1.97
N MET A 150 -2.81 15.75 2.66
CA MET A 150 -3.90 16.52 2.03
C MET A 150 -3.42 17.84 1.42
N ARG A 151 -2.42 18.49 2.01
CA ARG A 151 -1.79 19.67 1.40
C ARG A 151 -1.00 19.29 0.16
N LEU A 152 -0.28 18.17 0.18
CA LEU A 152 0.47 17.68 -0.98
C LEU A 152 -0.46 17.29 -2.13
N SER A 153 -1.58 16.63 -1.83
CA SER A 153 -2.54 16.23 -2.85
C SER A 153 -3.03 17.43 -3.68
N LYS A 154 -3.33 18.57 -3.06
CA LYS A 154 -3.83 19.79 -3.75
C LYS A 154 -2.90 20.29 -4.86
N ASN A 155 -1.61 19.99 -4.78
CA ASN A 155 -0.61 20.44 -5.75
C ASN A 155 -0.35 19.40 -6.86
N LEU A 156 -1.07 18.28 -6.85
CA LEU A 156 -0.90 17.18 -7.80
C LEU A 156 -2.12 17.05 -8.70
N THR A 157 -1.92 16.46 -9.87
CA THR A 157 -2.98 16.17 -10.83
C THR A 157 -3.00 14.67 -11.17
N GLY A 158 -4.13 14.20 -11.71
CA GLY A 158 -4.28 12.82 -12.13
C GLY A 158 -4.19 11.79 -10.99
N MET A 159 -3.54 10.66 -11.25
CA MET A 159 -3.47 9.52 -10.31
C MET A 159 -2.65 9.84 -9.05
N ALA A 160 -1.63 10.70 -9.15
CA ALA A 160 -0.82 11.08 -8.00
C ALA A 160 -1.67 11.79 -6.94
N HIS A 161 -2.52 12.74 -7.33
CA HIS A 161 -3.46 13.39 -6.40
C HIS A 161 -4.31 12.38 -5.61
N LEU A 162 -4.80 11.35 -6.29
CA LEU A 162 -5.67 10.34 -5.70
C LEU A 162 -4.93 9.46 -4.70
N HIS A 163 -3.73 8.95 -5.01
CA HIS A 163 -2.92 8.17 -4.05
C HIS A 163 -2.72 8.92 -2.74
N TYR A 164 -2.40 10.21 -2.83
CA TYR A 164 -2.22 11.06 -1.67
C TYR A 164 -3.48 11.29 -0.85
N LYS A 165 -4.60 11.52 -1.52
CA LYS A 165 -5.89 11.73 -0.86
C LYS A 165 -6.32 10.46 -0.12
N PHE A 166 -6.14 9.29 -0.75
CA PHE A 166 -6.48 8.00 -0.14
C PHE A 166 -5.57 7.62 1.02
N ALA A 167 -4.25 7.78 0.90
CA ALA A 167 -3.33 7.53 2.02
C ALA A 167 -3.61 8.45 3.21
N ALA A 168 -3.96 9.72 2.95
CA ALA A 168 -4.37 10.65 3.99
C ALA A 168 -5.60 10.14 4.74
N TRP A 169 -6.67 9.76 4.03
CA TRP A 169 -7.87 9.25 4.69
C TRP A 169 -7.65 7.96 5.47
N THR A 170 -6.80 7.04 4.97
CA THR A 170 -6.43 5.85 5.75
C THR A 170 -5.82 6.25 7.09
N ALA A 171 -5.00 7.31 7.13
CA ALA A 171 -4.48 7.86 8.38
C ALA A 171 -5.58 8.47 9.26
N GLN A 172 -6.50 9.22 8.66
CA GLN A 172 -7.62 9.84 9.38
C GLN A 172 -8.55 8.81 10.02
N ILE A 173 -8.81 7.69 9.35
CA ILE A 173 -9.64 6.60 9.88
C ILE A 173 -8.94 5.88 11.02
N LYS A 174 -7.64 5.58 10.86
CA LYS A 174 -6.84 5.00 11.96
C LYS A 174 -6.81 5.90 13.19
N LEU A 175 -6.70 7.21 12.97
CA LEU A 175 -6.78 8.21 14.03
C LEU A 175 -8.17 8.26 14.69
N ALA A 176 -9.24 8.33 13.91
CA ALA A 176 -10.61 8.33 14.43
C ALA A 176 -10.90 7.06 15.25
N ILE A 177 -10.38 5.91 14.82
CA ILE A 177 -10.43 4.65 15.57
C ILE A 177 -9.73 4.79 16.93
N GLN A 178 -8.49 5.32 16.96
CA GLN A 178 -7.74 5.54 18.20
C GLN A 178 -8.47 6.48 19.16
N GLN A 179 -9.11 7.53 18.64
CA GLN A 179 -9.85 8.52 19.43
C GLN A 179 -11.30 8.10 19.74
N GLN A 180 -11.75 6.95 19.24
CA GLN A 180 -13.14 6.49 19.33
C GLN A 180 -14.16 7.53 18.80
N GLU A 181 -13.74 8.32 17.81
CA GLU A 181 -14.58 9.33 17.16
C GLU A 181 -15.56 8.69 16.15
N ASP A 182 -16.25 9.52 15.36
CA ASP A 182 -17.17 9.07 14.31
C ASP A 182 -16.39 8.47 13.13
N VAL A 183 -16.02 7.19 13.25
CA VAL A 183 -15.29 6.43 12.24
C VAL A 183 -16.16 6.21 11.00
N GLU A 184 -17.46 6.04 11.19
CA GLU A 184 -18.44 5.79 10.13
C GLU A 184 -18.47 6.94 9.11
N GLN A 185 -18.52 8.20 9.57
CA GLN A 185 -18.45 9.36 8.68
C GLN A 185 -17.16 9.40 7.86
N GLN A 186 -16.01 9.07 8.47
CA GLN A 186 -14.72 9.08 7.77
C GLN A 186 -14.65 8.02 6.67
N VAL A 187 -15.22 6.84 6.93
CA VAL A 187 -15.32 5.76 5.94
C VAL A 187 -16.27 6.18 4.82
N GLU A 188 -17.42 6.81 5.13
CA GLU A 188 -18.38 7.27 4.13
C GLU A 188 -17.78 8.34 3.20
N ASP A 189 -17.03 9.30 3.76
CA ASP A 189 -16.33 10.33 2.99
C ASP A 189 -15.30 9.72 2.02
N PHE A 190 -14.52 8.73 2.48
CA PHE A 190 -13.59 7.99 1.63
C PHE A 190 -14.34 7.30 0.47
N PHE A 191 -15.41 6.57 0.79
CA PHE A 191 -16.19 5.83 -0.20
C PHE A 191 -16.77 6.76 -1.26
N ASN A 192 -17.31 7.92 -0.86
CA ASN A 192 -17.90 8.89 -1.77
C ASN A 192 -16.89 9.41 -2.79
N ASP A 193 -15.68 9.71 -2.33
CA ASP A 193 -14.63 10.24 -3.18
C ASP A 193 -13.82 9.17 -3.94
N PHE A 194 -14.08 7.88 -3.71
CA PHE A 194 -13.45 6.79 -4.45
C PHE A 194 -13.94 6.72 -5.92
N PRO A 195 -13.06 6.87 -6.93
CA PRO A 195 -13.46 6.74 -8.32
C PRO A 195 -13.82 5.28 -8.67
N ILE A 196 -14.85 5.10 -9.49
CA ILE A 196 -15.33 3.77 -9.90
C ILE A 196 -14.41 3.15 -10.98
N HIS A 197 -13.70 3.99 -11.75
CA HIS A 197 -12.88 3.56 -12.90
C HIS A 197 -11.38 3.47 -12.62
N THR A 198 -11.01 3.12 -11.39
CA THR A 198 -9.63 3.29 -10.93
C THR A 198 -8.73 2.10 -11.25
N LYS A 199 -7.42 2.34 -11.33
CA LYS A 199 -6.39 1.30 -11.50
C LYS A 199 -6.31 0.40 -10.25
N LEU A 200 -5.80 -0.82 -10.42
CA LEU A 200 -5.59 -1.83 -9.37
C LEU A 200 -4.92 -1.27 -8.09
N GLU A 201 -3.95 -0.38 -8.25
CA GLU A 201 -3.15 0.21 -7.16
C GLU A 201 -3.99 1.05 -6.17
N ILE A 202 -5.05 1.73 -6.62
CA ILE A 202 -5.92 2.52 -5.71
C ILE A 202 -6.84 1.62 -4.87
N TYR A 203 -7.10 0.40 -5.33
CA TYR A 203 -7.90 -0.54 -4.57
C TYR A 203 -7.17 -1.06 -3.32
N ALA A 204 -5.83 -1.10 -3.30
CA ALA A 204 -5.07 -1.47 -2.11
C ALA A 204 -5.41 -0.55 -0.92
N TYR A 205 -5.43 0.76 -1.14
CA TYR A 205 -5.81 1.73 -0.12
C TYR A 205 -7.23 1.54 0.43
N PHE A 206 -8.17 1.19 -0.45
CA PHE A 206 -9.52 0.83 -0.02
C PHE A 206 -9.49 -0.40 0.88
N LEU A 207 -8.76 -1.45 0.49
CA LEU A 207 -8.67 -2.69 1.25
C LEU A 207 -8.11 -2.43 2.65
N ASP A 208 -6.99 -1.71 2.75
CA ASP A 208 -6.34 -1.40 4.03
C ASP A 208 -7.24 -0.58 4.96
N MET A 209 -7.91 0.45 4.41
CA MET A 209 -8.84 1.28 5.15
C MET A 209 -10.03 0.46 5.65
N PHE A 210 -10.63 -0.32 4.75
CA PHE A 210 -11.81 -1.10 5.06
C PHE A 210 -11.50 -2.21 6.07
N GLN A 211 -10.34 -2.86 5.96
CA GLN A 211 -9.83 -3.80 6.96
C GLN A 211 -9.68 -3.13 8.33
N ALA A 212 -9.09 -1.92 8.41
CA ALA A 212 -8.95 -1.21 9.68
C ALA A 212 -10.31 -0.93 10.33
N PHE A 213 -11.30 -0.49 9.55
CA PHE A 213 -12.67 -0.27 10.02
C PHE A 213 -13.34 -1.56 10.49
N LEU A 214 -13.19 -2.65 9.73
CA LEU A 214 -13.74 -3.95 10.07
C LEU A 214 -13.11 -4.54 11.34
N GLY A 215 -11.79 -4.42 11.50
CA GLY A 215 -11.07 -4.83 12.71
C GLY A 215 -11.54 -4.04 13.94
N TYR A 216 -11.66 -2.71 13.83
CA TYR A 216 -12.23 -1.86 14.88
C TYR A 216 -13.67 -2.27 15.25
N THR A 217 -14.51 -2.53 14.26
CA THR A 217 -15.89 -2.95 14.50
C THR A 217 -15.92 -4.32 15.19
N SER A 218 -15.01 -5.23 14.82
CA SER A 218 -14.92 -6.58 15.39
C SER A 218 -14.48 -6.53 16.85
N PHE A 219 -13.47 -5.71 17.17
CA PHE A 219 -13.04 -5.47 18.55
C PHE A 219 -14.18 -4.96 19.44
N ASN A 220 -15.03 -4.10 18.87
CA ASN A 220 -16.14 -3.47 19.57
C ASN A 220 -17.48 -4.15 19.28
N ALA A 221 -17.47 -5.45 18.96
CA ALA A 221 -18.68 -6.19 18.57
C ALA A 221 -19.74 -6.26 19.70
N HIS A 222 -19.33 -6.00 20.93
CA HIS A 222 -20.20 -5.99 22.11
C HIS A 222 -20.60 -4.58 22.56
N ASP A 223 -20.18 -3.53 21.86
CA ASP A 223 -20.51 -2.15 22.18
C ASP A 223 -21.95 -1.76 21.74
N HIS A 224 -22.55 -0.80 22.42
CA HIS A 224 -23.91 -0.29 22.13
C HIS A 224 -24.07 0.28 20.71
N LYS A 225 -22.98 0.73 20.08
CA LYS A 225 -22.97 1.22 18.69
C LYS A 225 -22.80 0.13 17.64
N PHE A 226 -22.59 -1.13 18.05
CA PHE A 226 -22.32 -2.23 17.12
C PHE A 226 -23.39 -2.39 16.05
N GLN A 227 -24.67 -2.34 16.45
CA GLN A 227 -25.79 -2.47 15.50
C GLN A 227 -25.83 -1.33 14.48
N GLN A 228 -25.53 -0.09 14.91
CA GLN A 228 -25.42 1.05 14.00
C GLN A 228 -24.28 0.85 12.98
N ARG A 229 -23.14 0.33 13.41
CA ARG A 229 -22.01 0.00 12.52
C ARG A 229 -22.34 -1.13 11.55
N LEU A 230 -23.10 -2.12 11.99
CA LEU A 230 -23.60 -3.18 11.10
C LEU A 230 -24.53 -2.62 10.04
N ASP A 231 -25.51 -1.79 10.42
CA ASP A 231 -26.41 -1.17 9.44
C ASP A 231 -25.64 -0.28 8.45
N PHE A 232 -24.61 0.43 8.93
CA PHE A 232 -23.69 1.17 8.06
C PHE A 232 -22.92 0.26 7.09
N LEU A 233 -22.32 -0.83 7.58
CA LEU A 233 -21.64 -1.84 6.77
C LEU A 233 -22.55 -2.42 5.69
N GLU A 234 -23.80 -2.73 6.03
CA GLU A 234 -24.78 -3.23 5.08
C GLU A 234 -25.02 -2.25 3.93
N ARG A 235 -25.16 -0.95 4.23
CA ARG A 235 -25.28 0.10 3.21
C ARG A 235 -24.04 0.17 2.31
N LEU A 236 -22.84 0.12 2.90
CA LEU A 236 -21.59 0.20 2.13
C LEU A 236 -21.42 -0.98 1.16
N ILE A 237 -21.79 -2.19 1.60
CA ILE A 237 -21.66 -3.42 0.81
C ILE A 237 -22.61 -3.45 -0.39
N GLU A 238 -23.75 -2.77 -0.30
CA GLU A 238 -24.72 -2.66 -1.39
C GLU A 238 -24.25 -1.71 -2.51
N THR A 239 -23.16 -0.96 -2.29
CA THR A 239 -22.62 -0.06 -3.32
C THR A 239 -21.99 -0.82 -4.48
N GLU A 240 -22.06 -0.24 -5.68
CA GLU A 240 -21.38 -0.79 -6.86
C GLU A 240 -19.86 -0.87 -6.67
N LYS A 241 -19.29 0.12 -5.95
CA LYS A 241 -17.86 0.20 -5.63
C LYS A 241 -17.37 -1.04 -4.89
N PHE A 242 -18.03 -1.40 -3.78
CA PHE A 242 -17.66 -2.60 -3.02
C PHE A 242 -17.75 -3.88 -3.86
N ASN A 243 -18.83 -4.02 -4.65
CA ASN A 243 -19.01 -5.18 -5.52
C ASN A 243 -17.93 -5.31 -6.59
N GLN A 244 -17.47 -4.21 -7.18
CA GLN A 244 -16.36 -4.25 -8.13
C GLN A 244 -15.06 -4.72 -7.49
N ILE A 245 -14.79 -4.31 -6.25
CA ILE A 245 -13.59 -4.68 -5.48
C ILE A 245 -13.57 -6.18 -5.17
N ILE A 246 -14.67 -6.70 -4.61
CA ILE A 246 -14.82 -8.14 -4.34
C ILE A 246 -14.72 -8.96 -5.64
N ASN A 247 -15.18 -8.44 -6.78
CA ASN A 247 -15.12 -9.18 -8.05
C ASN A 247 -13.75 -9.13 -8.74
N GLN A 248 -12.96 -8.07 -8.53
CA GLN A 248 -11.59 -7.96 -9.05
C GLN A 248 -10.54 -8.67 -8.15
N SER A 249 -10.95 -9.09 -6.97
CA SER A 249 -10.15 -9.70 -5.89
C SER A 249 -9.25 -10.89 -6.23
N ALA A 250 -9.46 -11.62 -7.33
CA ALA A 250 -8.61 -12.75 -7.71
C ALA A 250 -7.14 -12.36 -8.00
N LYS A 251 -6.82 -11.06 -7.99
CA LYS A 251 -5.50 -10.48 -8.26
C LYS A 251 -4.91 -9.67 -7.09
N LEU A 252 -5.60 -9.56 -5.95
CA LEU A 252 -5.20 -8.69 -4.84
C LEU A 252 -4.97 -9.49 -3.56
N ASN A 253 -3.81 -9.28 -2.91
CA ASN A 253 -3.54 -9.76 -1.55
C ASN A 253 -4.41 -8.95 -0.56
N GLY A 254 -4.95 -9.56 0.50
CA GLY A 254 -5.73 -8.85 1.54
C GLY A 254 -7.26 -9.02 1.49
N ILE A 255 -7.83 -9.61 0.43
CA ILE A 255 -9.29 -9.78 0.36
C ILE A 255 -9.82 -10.85 1.34
N ASN A 256 -8.96 -11.80 1.70
CA ASN A 256 -9.32 -12.93 2.54
C ASN A 256 -9.73 -12.45 3.94
N GLU A 257 -8.94 -11.53 4.48
CA GLU A 257 -9.10 -10.88 5.78
C GLU A 257 -10.39 -10.06 5.82
N ILE A 258 -10.73 -9.36 4.74
CA ILE A 258 -12.01 -8.63 4.63
C ILE A 258 -13.19 -9.61 4.68
N LEU A 259 -13.14 -10.68 3.89
CA LEU A 259 -14.21 -11.68 3.86
C LEU A 259 -14.35 -12.38 5.22
N GLN A 260 -13.25 -12.61 5.93
CA GLN A 260 -13.23 -13.14 7.31
C GLN A 260 -13.97 -12.21 8.27
N TYR A 261 -13.56 -10.95 8.36
CA TYR A 261 -14.20 -9.98 9.26
C TYR A 261 -15.69 -9.81 8.95
N LEU A 262 -16.06 -9.70 7.67
CA LEU A 262 -17.46 -9.59 7.28
C LEU A 262 -18.28 -10.80 7.72
N THR A 263 -17.73 -12.00 7.55
CA THR A 263 -18.38 -13.24 8.00
C THR A 263 -18.60 -13.21 9.52
N TYR A 264 -17.56 -12.86 10.29
CA TYR A 264 -17.64 -12.78 11.75
C TYR A 264 -18.64 -11.71 12.22
N LEU A 265 -18.52 -10.47 11.73
CA LEU A 265 -19.36 -9.35 12.13
C LEU A 265 -20.85 -9.63 11.90
N PHE A 266 -21.20 -10.19 10.75
CA PHE A 266 -22.59 -10.56 10.46
C PHE A 266 -23.05 -11.79 11.24
N TRP A 267 -22.16 -12.71 11.59
CA TRP A 267 -22.49 -13.85 12.46
C TRP A 267 -22.81 -13.38 13.89
N VAL A 268 -21.94 -12.57 14.51
CA VAL A 268 -22.18 -11.97 15.84
C VAL A 268 -23.44 -11.10 15.82
N GLY A 269 -23.63 -10.34 14.74
CA GLY A 269 -24.84 -9.56 14.48
C GLY A 269 -26.11 -10.36 14.19
N GLN A 270 -26.03 -11.70 14.18
CA GLN A 270 -27.14 -12.62 13.89
C GLN A 270 -27.76 -12.43 12.49
N ARG A 271 -27.01 -11.85 11.55
CA ARG A 271 -27.35 -11.70 10.12
C ARG A 271 -26.85 -12.92 9.35
N PHE A 272 -27.23 -14.13 9.78
CA PHE A 272 -26.66 -15.40 9.28
C PHE A 272 -26.67 -15.55 7.76
N GLY A 273 -27.72 -15.09 7.07
CA GLY A 273 -27.77 -15.13 5.61
C GLY A 273 -26.63 -14.34 4.92
N LYS A 274 -26.24 -13.18 5.47
CA LYS A 274 -25.08 -12.41 4.96
C LYS A 274 -23.77 -13.11 5.32
N SER A 275 -23.66 -13.62 6.55
CA SER A 275 -22.51 -14.42 6.99
C SER A 275 -22.24 -15.60 6.05
N ASP A 276 -23.28 -16.38 5.71
CA ASP A 276 -23.15 -17.56 4.84
C ASP A 276 -22.61 -17.19 3.44
N VAL A 277 -23.06 -16.05 2.90
CA VAL A 277 -22.61 -15.55 1.60
C VAL A 277 -21.12 -15.25 1.62
N PHE A 278 -20.63 -14.56 2.64
CA PHE A 278 -19.21 -14.20 2.76
C PHE A 278 -18.33 -15.42 3.10
N ALA A 279 -18.81 -16.34 3.95
CA ALA A 279 -18.12 -17.59 4.26
C ALA A 279 -17.89 -18.44 3.00
N LEU A 280 -18.94 -18.60 2.17
CA LEU A 280 -18.82 -19.35 0.92
C LEU A 280 -17.93 -18.64 -0.11
N GLN A 281 -17.95 -17.30 -0.12
CA GLN A 281 -17.08 -16.51 -1.01
C GLN A 281 -15.61 -16.59 -0.57
N TYR A 282 -15.34 -16.61 0.73
CA TYR A 282 -14.00 -16.85 1.29
C TYR A 282 -13.42 -18.17 0.79
N PHE A 283 -14.11 -19.29 1.00
CA PHE A 283 -13.65 -20.61 0.55
C PHE A 283 -13.62 -20.76 -0.97
N ARG A 284 -14.31 -19.89 -1.72
CA ARG A 284 -14.17 -19.82 -3.17
C ARG A 284 -12.82 -19.27 -3.61
N VAL A 285 -12.28 -18.29 -2.87
CA VAL A 285 -11.04 -17.59 -3.25
C VAL A 285 -9.80 -18.19 -2.62
N THR A 286 -9.93 -18.89 -1.48
CA THR A 286 -8.83 -19.55 -0.79
C THR A 286 -9.07 -21.06 -0.64
N ASN A 287 -7.98 -21.83 -0.78
CA ASN A 287 -7.96 -23.25 -0.44
C ASN A 287 -7.39 -23.51 0.98
N GLN A 288 -7.22 -22.45 1.78
CA GLN A 288 -6.58 -22.57 3.09
C GLN A 288 -7.53 -23.20 4.13
N PRO A 289 -7.01 -24.07 5.00
CA PRO A 289 -7.76 -24.65 6.11
C PRO A 289 -8.24 -23.60 7.13
N ILE A 290 -9.30 -23.93 7.86
CA ILE A 290 -9.88 -23.09 8.92
C ILE A 290 -8.91 -22.73 10.04
N ALA A 291 -7.88 -23.55 10.25
CA ALA A 291 -6.84 -23.26 11.23
C ALA A 291 -5.93 -22.07 10.82
N GLN A 292 -5.85 -21.71 9.53
CA GLN A 292 -5.10 -20.54 9.03
C GLN A 292 -5.98 -19.31 8.80
N LEU A 293 -7.31 -19.50 8.86
CA LEU A 293 -8.35 -18.45 8.79
C LEU A 293 -8.28 -17.46 9.96
N LEU A 294 -7.56 -17.84 11.01
CA LEU A 294 -7.50 -17.16 12.30
C LEU A 294 -6.01 -17.00 12.64
N ASP A 295 -5.30 -16.23 11.81
CA ASP A 295 -3.94 -15.85 12.17
C ASP A 295 -3.95 -15.17 13.56
N ASP A 296 -2.79 -15.02 14.17
CA ASP A 296 -2.68 -14.43 15.49
C ASP A 296 -3.25 -12.98 15.54
N ASN A 297 -3.36 -12.29 14.40
CA ASN A 297 -3.98 -10.97 14.30
C ASN A 297 -5.51 -11.04 14.39
N PHE A 298 -6.18 -11.99 13.73
CA PHE A 298 -7.64 -12.11 13.82
C PHE A 298 -8.11 -12.52 15.22
N ARG A 299 -7.35 -13.40 15.88
CA ARG A 299 -7.60 -13.85 17.27
C ARG A 299 -7.60 -12.71 18.27
N PHE A 300 -6.81 -11.66 18.03
CA PHE A 300 -6.77 -10.47 18.89
C PHE A 300 -8.13 -9.78 19.01
N TYR A 301 -8.99 -9.87 17.99
CA TYR A 301 -10.27 -9.16 17.93
C TYR A 301 -11.45 -9.95 18.50
N ILE A 302 -11.25 -11.21 18.89
CA ILE A 302 -12.30 -12.05 19.49
C ILE A 302 -11.96 -12.22 20.97
N SER A 303 -12.68 -11.49 21.83
CA SER A 303 -12.38 -11.42 23.27
C SER A 303 -12.81 -12.65 24.08
N ASP A 304 -13.65 -13.53 23.53
CA ASP A 304 -14.16 -14.72 24.22
C ASP A 304 -13.81 -16.01 23.45
N ASP A 305 -13.09 -16.91 24.13
CA ASP A 305 -12.73 -18.24 23.61
C ASP A 305 -13.99 -19.06 23.24
N ILE A 306 -15.12 -18.83 23.90
CA ILE A 306 -16.39 -19.50 23.59
C ILE A 306 -16.91 -19.05 22.23
N ASP A 307 -16.97 -17.73 21.99
CA ASP A 307 -17.41 -17.17 20.71
C ASP A 307 -16.49 -17.60 19.57
N LEU A 308 -15.18 -17.66 19.83
CA LEU A 308 -14.21 -18.19 18.88
C LEU A 308 -14.51 -19.65 18.52
N ASN A 309 -14.74 -20.51 19.50
CA ASN A 309 -15.03 -21.92 19.26
C ASN A 309 -16.35 -22.14 18.50
N LEU A 310 -17.38 -21.37 18.82
CA LEU A 310 -18.66 -21.42 18.12
C LEU A 310 -18.54 -20.91 16.67
N PHE A 311 -17.79 -19.83 16.46
CA PHE A 311 -17.50 -19.32 15.12
C PHE A 311 -16.67 -20.33 14.31
N ASN A 312 -15.70 -21.01 14.93
CA ASN A 312 -14.92 -22.07 14.29
C ASN A 312 -15.78 -23.24 13.84
N GLN A 313 -16.74 -23.64 14.66
CA GLN A 313 -17.70 -24.67 14.30
C GLN A 313 -18.54 -24.22 13.10
N TYR A 314 -19.07 -22.99 13.14
CA TYR A 314 -19.84 -22.40 12.05
C TYR A 314 -19.06 -22.38 10.72
N MET A 315 -17.79 -21.96 10.74
CA MET A 315 -16.92 -21.95 9.55
C MET A 315 -16.62 -23.35 9.02
N SER A 316 -16.47 -24.34 9.92
CA SER A 316 -16.24 -25.75 9.57
C SER A 316 -17.40 -26.36 8.80
N GLU A 317 -18.62 -26.12 9.27
CA GLU A 317 -19.83 -26.57 8.57
C GLU A 317 -19.93 -25.97 7.16
N HIS A 318 -19.50 -24.71 6.99
CA HIS A 318 -19.50 -24.02 5.70
C HIS A 318 -18.40 -24.50 4.75
N TYR A 319 -17.22 -24.84 5.27
CA TYR A 319 -16.16 -25.45 4.47
C TYR A 319 -16.61 -26.78 3.88
N ASP A 320 -17.20 -27.66 4.69
CA ASP A 320 -17.70 -28.95 4.21
C ASP A 320 -18.82 -28.79 3.16
N LYS A 321 -19.69 -27.80 3.36
CA LYS A 321 -20.71 -27.40 2.38
C LYS A 321 -20.06 -26.89 1.08
N PHE A 322 -19.02 -26.07 1.16
CA PHE A 322 -18.28 -25.57 0.00
C PHE A 322 -17.55 -26.68 -0.76
N VAL A 323 -16.81 -27.56 -0.08
CA VAL A 323 -16.13 -28.72 -0.69
C VAL A 323 -17.13 -29.62 -1.39
N SER A 324 -18.29 -29.86 -0.75
CA SER A 324 -19.39 -30.61 -1.36
C SER A 324 -19.91 -29.90 -2.62
N LEU A 325 -20.15 -28.59 -2.57
CA LEU A 325 -20.56 -27.81 -3.73
C LEU A 325 -19.51 -27.81 -4.85
N GLN A 326 -18.22 -27.75 -4.53
CA GLN A 326 -17.13 -27.82 -5.50
C GLN A 326 -17.04 -29.20 -6.14
N LYS A 327 -17.23 -30.28 -5.37
CA LYS A 327 -17.37 -31.64 -5.86
C LYS A 327 -18.51 -31.73 -6.87
N TYR A 328 -19.68 -31.16 -6.57
CA TYR A 328 -20.81 -31.13 -7.50
C TYR A 328 -20.53 -30.27 -8.74
N ARG A 329 -19.94 -29.07 -8.61
CA ARG A 329 -19.56 -28.23 -9.77
C ARG A 329 -18.59 -28.93 -10.71
N THR A 330 -17.69 -29.75 -10.16
CA THR A 330 -16.74 -30.58 -10.92
C THR A 330 -17.44 -31.74 -11.62
N LEU A 331 -18.35 -32.43 -10.92
CA LEU A 331 -19.15 -33.53 -11.47
C LEU A 331 -20.12 -33.07 -12.57
N PHE A 332 -20.68 -31.86 -12.46
CA PHE A 332 -21.63 -31.30 -13.43
C PHE A 332 -20.97 -30.39 -14.49
N GLY A 333 -19.64 -30.41 -14.60
CA GLY A 333 -18.93 -29.80 -15.72
C GLY A 333 -18.97 -28.26 -15.77
N VAL A 334 -19.27 -27.58 -14.67
CA VAL A 334 -19.09 -26.11 -14.57
C VAL A 334 -17.61 -25.81 -14.27
N GLN A 335 -16.72 -26.37 -15.07
CA GLN A 335 -15.43 -25.73 -15.28
C GLN A 335 -15.75 -24.50 -16.13
N ARG A 336 -15.54 -23.30 -15.58
CA ARG A 336 -15.27 -22.15 -16.45
C ARG A 336 -14.06 -22.55 -17.28
N LYS A 337 -14.29 -23.05 -18.49
CA LYS A 337 -13.28 -22.99 -19.54
C LYS A 337 -12.95 -21.51 -19.64
N SER A 338 -11.80 -21.14 -19.12
CA SER A 338 -11.06 -19.99 -19.61
C SER A 338 -11.11 -20.08 -21.13
N ILE A 339 -11.86 -19.18 -21.75
CA ILE A 339 -11.77 -18.95 -23.18
C ILE A 339 -10.38 -18.34 -23.38
N ILE A 340 -9.38 -19.22 -23.47
CA ILE A 340 -8.10 -18.91 -24.06
C ILE A 340 -8.41 -18.85 -25.55
N LEU A 341 -8.67 -17.64 -26.06
CA LEU A 341 -8.48 -17.37 -27.48
C LEU A 341 -6.97 -17.38 -27.74
N SER A 342 -6.38 -18.57 -27.80
CA SER A 342 -5.10 -18.75 -28.48
C SER A 342 -5.41 -18.84 -29.97
N SER A 343 -5.19 -17.71 -30.63
CA SER A 343 -4.90 -17.61 -32.05
C SER A 343 -3.93 -18.69 -32.51
N THR A 344 -4.20 -19.41 -33.61
CA THR A 344 -3.47 -19.37 -34.90
C THR A 344 -3.71 -20.60 -35.78
N GLN A 345 -4.08 -20.33 -37.05
CA GLN A 345 -3.65 -20.94 -38.34
C GLN A 345 -3.58 -22.48 -38.44
N SER A 346 -4.18 -23.21 -39.39
CA SER A 346 -4.11 -23.15 -40.87
C SER A 346 -5.16 -24.18 -41.37
N ILE A 347 -5.90 -23.96 -42.46
CA ILE A 347 -5.58 -24.26 -43.88
C ILE A 347 -6.49 -23.36 -44.73
#